data_AF-A0A444J2N1-F1
#
_entry.id   AF-A0A444J2N1-F1
#
_cell.length_a   1.000
_cell.length_b   1.000
_cell.length_c   1.000
_cell.angle_alpha   90.00
_cell.angle_beta   90.00
_cell.angle_gamma   90.00
#
_symmetry.space_group_name_H-M   'P 1'
#
loop_
_entity.id
_entity.type
_entity.pdbx_description
1 polymer ?
#
loop_
_entity_poly.entity_id
_entity_poly.type
_entity_poly.pdbx_seq_one_letter_code
_entity_poly.pdbx_strand_id
1 'polypeptide(L)'
;MTLFTGHESFMTGINRIDSATTITFIRDPISRVKSFCQHVSEGKSPYLIHDFPPEAFRLNDFLESGNGELSNLQTKMLVNYGRCAPPLLLENMSASEAKDLALENLFNKISHFGLQEYFDESLIVFLLALNWRMPLYSSKNKKNTSKLIQFEKHHIKRIAELNSTDMEVYRLAKEQFACLLDSEAFDKEKLKRFHQINARSSFVIKNGERIIGLTKRCTGRLFRSA
;
A
#
# COMPACT_ATOMS: atom_id res chain seq x y z
N MET A 1 10.64 -17.53 -10.60
CA MET A 1 9.97 -16.84 -9.49
C MET A 1 8.56 -16.51 -9.94
N THR A 2 7.53 -16.92 -9.18
CA THR A 2 6.14 -16.53 -9.45
C THR A 2 5.80 -15.41 -8.47
N LEU A 3 5.22 -14.32 -8.97
CA LEU A 3 4.81 -13.18 -8.15
C LEU A 3 3.28 -13.09 -8.15
N PHE A 4 2.69 -13.04 -6.96
CA PHE A 4 1.27 -12.78 -6.76
C PHE A 4 1.11 -11.34 -6.23
N THR A 5 0.26 -10.54 -6.86
CA THR A 5 -0.03 -9.16 -6.44
C THR A 5 -1.50 -8.86 -6.63
N GLY A 6 -2.13 -8.18 -5.67
CA GLY A 6 -3.52 -7.74 -5.77
C GLY A 6 -3.93 -6.93 -4.55
N HIS A 7 -5.12 -6.33 -4.61
CA HIS A 7 -5.77 -5.72 -3.46
C HIS A 7 -6.50 -6.79 -2.66
N GLU A 8 -5.73 -7.72 -2.10
CA GLU A 8 -6.25 -8.86 -1.35
C GLU A 8 -5.75 -8.83 0.09
N SER A 9 -6.55 -9.40 0.98
CA SER A 9 -6.17 -9.55 2.39
C SER A 9 -5.00 -10.51 2.57
N PHE A 10 -4.33 -10.45 3.71
CA PHE A 10 -3.14 -11.25 4.00
C PHE A 10 -3.35 -12.75 3.73
N MET A 11 -4.49 -13.29 4.14
CA MET A 11 -4.91 -14.64 3.76
C MET A 11 -5.99 -14.56 2.70
N THR A 12 -5.81 -15.32 1.61
CA THR A 12 -6.72 -15.39 0.46
C THR A 12 -7.58 -16.65 0.46
N GLY A 13 -7.27 -17.65 1.29
CA GLY A 13 -7.92 -18.96 1.31
C GLY A 13 -7.49 -19.85 0.13
N ILE A 14 -6.54 -19.39 -0.68
CA ILE A 14 -5.94 -20.15 -1.78
C ILE A 14 -4.58 -20.63 -1.29
N ASN A 15 -4.47 -21.92 -0.94
CA ASN A 15 -3.28 -22.52 -0.31
C ASN A 15 -1.97 -22.10 -1.00
N ARG A 16 -1.90 -22.18 -2.33
CA ARG A 16 -0.68 -21.81 -3.09
C ARG A 16 -0.26 -20.34 -2.90
N ILE A 17 -1.21 -19.43 -2.69
CA ILE A 17 -0.94 -18.01 -2.44
C ILE A 17 -0.59 -17.83 -0.96
N ASP A 18 -1.38 -18.43 -0.06
CA ASP A 18 -1.20 -18.28 1.39
C ASP A 18 0.09 -18.94 1.91
N SER A 19 0.62 -19.94 1.18
CA SER A 19 1.92 -20.56 1.46
C SER A 19 3.11 -19.79 0.88
N ALA A 20 2.88 -18.73 0.11
CA ALA A 20 3.96 -17.98 -0.52
C ALA A 20 4.61 -17.02 0.49
N THR A 21 5.92 -16.77 0.30
CA THR A 21 6.60 -15.69 1.02
C THR A 21 5.89 -14.38 0.76
N THR A 22 5.36 -13.79 1.83
CA THR A 22 4.50 -12.62 1.74
C THR A 22 5.24 -11.42 2.26
N ILE A 23 5.28 -10.36 1.46
CA ILE A 23 5.75 -9.06 1.87
C ILE A 23 4.65 -8.02 1.70
N THR A 24 4.67 -6.99 2.52
CA THR A 24 3.70 -5.89 2.43
C THR A 24 4.35 -4.54 2.70
N PHE A 25 3.67 -3.48 2.28
CA PHE A 25 3.96 -2.11 2.71
C PHE A 25 2.77 -1.57 3.48
N ILE A 26 3.06 -0.93 4.61
CA ILE A 26 2.10 -0.08 5.30
C ILE A 26 2.53 1.39 5.15
N ARG A 27 1.61 2.30 5.45
CA ARG A 27 1.78 3.73 5.26
C ARG A 27 1.13 4.49 6.40
N ASP A 28 1.63 5.69 6.70
CA ASP A 28 0.95 6.63 7.58
C ASP A 28 -0.54 6.75 7.18
N PRO A 29 -1.49 6.43 8.07
CA PRO A 29 -2.90 6.32 7.71
C PRO A 29 -3.48 7.62 7.14
N ILE A 30 -3.07 8.77 7.69
CA ILE A 30 -3.52 10.08 7.19
C ILE A 30 -3.00 10.29 5.76
N SER A 31 -1.70 10.07 5.55
CA SER A 31 -1.07 10.21 4.23
C SER A 31 -1.65 9.25 3.19
N ARG A 32 -1.99 8.02 3.60
CA ARG A 32 -2.67 7.03 2.78
C ARG A 32 -4.04 7.53 2.33
N VAL A 33 -4.88 8.00 3.25
CA VAL A 33 -6.23 8.49 2.92
C VAL A 33 -6.17 9.73 2.05
N LYS A 34 -5.28 10.70 2.34
CA LYS A 34 -5.09 11.88 1.49
C LYS A 34 -4.70 11.50 0.07
N SER A 35 -3.80 10.51 -0.06
CA SER A 35 -3.38 9.96 -1.35
C SER A 35 -4.53 9.28 -2.10
N PHE A 36 -5.40 8.57 -1.38
CA PHE A 36 -6.57 7.92 -1.96
C PHE A 36 -7.62 8.94 -2.42
N CYS A 37 -7.93 9.95 -1.61
CA CYS A 37 -8.81 11.04 -2.00
C CYS A 37 -8.32 11.73 -3.28
N GLN A 38 -7.01 12.00 -3.37
CA GLN A 38 -6.39 12.57 -4.58
C GLN A 38 -6.50 11.62 -5.79
N HIS A 39 -6.40 10.32 -5.57
CA HIS A 39 -6.53 9.32 -6.64
C HIS A 39 -7.97 9.29 -7.20
N VAL A 40 -8.97 9.34 -6.31
CA VAL A 40 -10.39 9.39 -6.68
C VAL A 40 -10.74 10.70 -7.38
N SER A 41 -10.30 11.85 -6.85
CA SER A 41 -10.55 13.16 -7.48
C SER A 41 -9.93 13.29 -8.88
N GLU A 42 -8.93 12.47 -9.20
CA GLU A 42 -8.29 12.42 -10.51
C GLU A 42 -8.93 11.38 -11.46
N GLY A 43 -9.98 10.68 -11.03
CA GLY A 43 -10.70 9.69 -11.84
C GLY A 43 -9.93 8.38 -12.03
N LYS A 44 -8.96 8.10 -11.15
CA LYS A 44 -8.10 6.92 -11.28
C LYS A 44 -8.68 5.66 -10.63
N SER A 45 -9.84 5.77 -9.96
CA SER A 45 -10.63 4.66 -9.42
C SER A 45 -11.90 4.42 -10.25
N PRO A 46 -11.87 3.55 -11.28
CA PRO A 46 -13.01 3.35 -12.17
C PRO A 46 -14.28 2.88 -11.46
N TYR A 47 -14.13 2.10 -10.37
CA TYR A 47 -15.24 1.60 -9.57
C TYR A 47 -15.93 2.67 -8.70
N LEU A 48 -15.34 3.87 -8.59
CA LEU A 48 -15.90 5.01 -7.85
C LEU A 48 -16.29 6.17 -8.76
N ILE A 49 -16.01 6.10 -10.06
CA ILE A 49 -16.15 7.24 -10.96
C ILE A 49 -17.62 7.66 -11.14
N HIS A 50 -18.55 6.71 -11.01
CA HIS A 50 -19.98 6.97 -11.10
C HIS A 50 -20.47 7.80 -9.90
N ASP A 51 -20.04 7.44 -8.69
CA ASP A 51 -20.50 8.09 -7.46
C ASP A 51 -19.67 9.35 -7.14
N PHE A 52 -18.41 9.39 -7.55
CA PHE A 52 -17.46 10.48 -7.32
C PHE A 52 -16.74 10.88 -8.62
N PRO A 53 -17.46 11.46 -9.60
CA PRO A 53 -16.86 11.90 -10.85
C PRO A 53 -15.84 13.03 -10.61
N PRO A 54 -14.69 13.05 -11.31
CA PRO A 54 -13.61 14.03 -11.09
C PRO A 54 -14.05 15.50 -11.16
N GLU A 55 -15.01 15.79 -12.02
CA GLU A 55 -15.53 17.11 -12.34
C GLU A 55 -16.45 17.65 -11.24
N ALA A 56 -17.05 16.76 -10.43
CA ALA A 56 -17.92 17.11 -9.31
C ALA A 56 -17.39 16.64 -7.96
N PHE A 57 -16.14 16.16 -7.89
CA PHE A 57 -15.58 15.61 -6.66
C PHE A 57 -15.58 16.64 -5.52
N ARG A 58 -16.20 16.27 -4.41
CA ARG A 58 -16.22 17.02 -3.15
C ARG A 58 -15.57 16.19 -2.05
N LEU A 59 -14.55 16.75 -1.40
CA LEU A 59 -13.80 16.02 -0.38
C LEU A 59 -14.66 15.66 0.83
N ASN A 60 -15.50 16.57 1.32
CA ASN A 60 -16.39 16.30 2.46
C ASN A 60 -17.35 15.15 2.16
N ASP A 61 -18.06 15.22 1.04
CA ASP A 61 -19.00 14.18 0.59
C ASP A 61 -18.30 12.82 0.49
N PHE A 62 -17.06 12.78 -0.02
CA PHE A 62 -16.29 11.55 -0.09
C PHE A 62 -15.90 11.03 1.30
N LEU A 63 -15.41 11.89 2.21
CA LEU A 63 -15.06 11.50 3.58
C LEU A 63 -16.27 11.07 4.43
N GLU A 64 -17.47 11.47 4.04
CA GLU A 64 -18.74 11.12 4.70
C GLU A 64 -19.49 9.95 4.03
N SER A 65 -19.02 9.49 2.87
CA SER A 65 -19.68 8.46 2.05
C SER A 65 -19.83 7.07 2.69
N GLY A 66 -19.12 6.81 3.79
CA GLY A 66 -19.05 5.47 4.39
C GLY A 66 -18.21 4.47 3.58
N ASN A 67 -17.48 4.91 2.55
CA ASN A 67 -16.62 4.03 1.76
C ASN A 67 -15.61 3.28 2.67
N GLY A 68 -15.60 1.94 2.57
CA GLY A 68 -14.80 1.07 3.43
C GLY A 68 -13.28 1.27 3.33
N GLU A 69 -12.77 1.79 2.21
CA GLU A 69 -11.34 2.08 1.99
C GLU A 69 -10.87 3.36 2.70
N LEU A 70 -11.80 4.18 3.19
CA LEU A 70 -11.49 5.37 3.97
C LEU A 70 -11.25 5.07 5.45
N SER A 71 -11.72 3.92 5.96
CA SER A 71 -11.67 3.60 7.38
C SER A 71 -10.87 2.33 7.67
N ASN A 72 -9.84 2.44 8.51
CA ASN A 72 -9.03 1.33 9.03
C ASN A 72 -8.63 0.27 7.98
N LEU A 73 -8.36 0.68 6.74
CA LEU A 73 -8.19 -0.25 5.62
C LEU A 73 -7.00 -1.18 5.86
N GLN A 74 -5.88 -0.67 6.39
CA GLN A 74 -4.68 -1.48 6.57
C GLN A 74 -4.92 -2.56 7.62
N THR A 75 -5.55 -2.21 8.74
CA THR A 75 -5.96 -3.15 9.79
C THR A 75 -6.91 -4.21 9.22
N LYS A 76 -7.94 -3.80 8.46
CA LYS A 76 -8.89 -4.74 7.83
C LYS A 76 -8.17 -5.75 6.92
N MET A 77 -7.21 -5.28 6.12
CA MET A 77 -6.44 -6.13 5.20
C MET A 77 -5.47 -7.07 5.92
N LEU A 78 -4.95 -6.65 7.09
CA LEU A 78 -4.07 -7.45 7.94
C LEU A 78 -4.82 -8.49 8.77
N VAL A 79 -6.02 -8.16 9.25
CA VAL A 79 -6.87 -9.05 10.08
C VAL A 79 -7.50 -10.15 9.25
N ASN A 80 -7.92 -9.84 8.03
CA ASN A 80 -8.85 -10.69 7.30
C ASN A 80 -8.27 -12.09 6.97
N TYR A 81 -9.05 -13.11 7.33
CA TYR A 81 -8.77 -14.54 7.22
C TYR A 81 -9.43 -15.13 5.96
N GLY A 82 -8.71 -15.16 4.84
CA GLY A 82 -9.06 -15.99 3.69
C GLY A 82 -10.30 -15.52 2.92
N ARG A 83 -10.54 -16.13 1.75
CA ARG A 83 -11.83 -16.03 1.06
C ARG A 83 -12.93 -16.41 2.06
N CYS A 84 -13.76 -15.43 2.39
CA CYS A 84 -14.89 -15.54 3.31
C CYS A 84 -14.62 -15.36 4.81
N ALA A 85 -13.74 -14.46 5.27
CA ALA A 85 -14.11 -13.82 6.54
C ALA A 85 -15.43 -13.09 6.28
N PRO A 86 -16.51 -13.40 7.01
CA PRO A 86 -17.75 -12.66 6.86
C PRO A 86 -17.43 -11.17 7.05
N PRO A 87 -18.08 -10.24 6.32
CA PRO A 87 -18.03 -8.82 6.65
C PRO A 87 -18.20 -8.58 8.17
N LEU A 88 -19.02 -9.44 8.78
CA LEU A 88 -19.30 -9.52 10.22
C LEU A 88 -18.09 -9.78 11.13
N LEU A 89 -16.97 -10.36 10.66
CA LEU A 89 -15.83 -10.66 11.52
C LEU A 89 -15.16 -9.38 12.03
N LEU A 90 -15.08 -8.36 11.18
CA LEU A 90 -14.58 -7.04 11.54
C LEU A 90 -15.65 -6.19 12.24
N GLU A 91 -16.93 -6.39 11.91
CA GLU A 91 -18.04 -5.66 12.55
C GLU A 91 -18.27 -6.09 14.01
N ASN A 92 -17.95 -7.34 14.35
CA ASN A 92 -18.10 -7.89 15.71
C ASN A 92 -16.82 -7.79 16.54
N MET A 93 -15.73 -7.29 15.98
CA MET A 93 -14.43 -7.21 16.64
C MET A 93 -14.25 -5.82 17.25
N SER A 94 -13.85 -5.75 18.51
CA SER A 94 -13.47 -4.49 19.13
C SER A 94 -12.22 -3.91 18.43
N ALA A 95 -12.05 -2.59 18.52
CA ALA A 95 -10.87 -1.93 17.97
C ALA A 95 -9.54 -2.49 18.54
N SER A 96 -9.54 -2.93 19.80
CA SER A 96 -8.33 -3.52 20.41
C SER A 96 -8.03 -4.90 19.83
N GLU A 97 -9.04 -5.76 19.72
CA GLU A 97 -8.86 -7.10 19.13
C GLU A 97 -8.39 -7.01 17.67
N ALA A 98 -8.94 -6.07 16.89
CA ALA A 98 -8.54 -5.84 15.50
C ALA A 98 -7.09 -5.38 15.40
N LYS A 99 -6.67 -4.48 16.28
CA LYS A 99 -5.27 -4.04 16.37
C LYS A 99 -4.35 -5.20 16.72
N ASP A 100 -4.65 -5.92 17.80
CA ASP A 100 -3.77 -6.98 18.32
C ASP A 100 -3.59 -8.09 17.29
N LEU A 101 -4.68 -8.48 16.61
CA LEU A 101 -4.63 -9.45 15.54
C LEU A 101 -3.90 -8.94 14.29
N ALA A 102 -4.09 -7.67 13.91
CA ALA A 102 -3.34 -7.07 12.80
C ALA A 102 -1.83 -7.10 13.06
N LEU A 103 -1.41 -6.77 14.29
CA LEU A 103 -0.01 -6.80 14.70
C LEU A 103 0.54 -8.22 14.76
N GLU A 104 -0.22 -9.16 15.31
CA GLU A 104 0.15 -10.58 15.31
C GLU A 104 0.40 -11.08 13.88
N ASN A 105 -0.50 -10.77 12.95
CA ASN A 105 -0.34 -11.15 11.55
C ASN A 105 0.85 -10.42 10.90
N LEU A 106 1.02 -9.12 11.15
CA LEU A 106 2.09 -8.31 10.58
C LEU A 106 3.48 -8.74 11.05
N PHE A 107 3.63 -9.09 12.33
CA PHE A 107 4.93 -9.36 12.94
C PHE A 107 5.31 -10.83 12.94
N ASN A 108 4.32 -11.74 12.99
CA ASN A 108 4.60 -13.17 13.16
C ASN A 108 4.22 -14.02 11.94
N LYS A 109 3.38 -13.53 11.02
CA LYS A 109 2.91 -14.31 9.86
C LYS A 109 3.35 -13.75 8.52
N ILE A 110 3.35 -12.43 8.35
CA ILE A 110 3.93 -11.78 7.18
C ILE A 110 5.45 -11.94 7.25
N SER A 111 6.08 -12.38 6.17
CA SER A 111 7.51 -12.68 6.18
C SER A 111 8.33 -11.42 6.45
N HIS A 112 8.04 -10.33 5.75
CA HIS A 112 8.67 -9.02 5.98
C HIS A 112 7.70 -7.89 5.62
N PHE A 113 7.79 -6.76 6.30
CA PHE A 113 7.03 -5.57 5.94
C PHE A 113 7.93 -4.34 5.76
N GLY A 114 7.43 -3.38 5.02
CA GLY A 114 8.06 -2.08 4.78
C GLY A 114 7.12 -0.93 5.12
N LEU A 115 7.70 0.26 5.21
CA LEU A 115 6.96 1.51 5.37
C LEU A 115 7.08 2.34 4.09
N GLN A 116 5.97 2.89 3.61
CA GLN A 116 5.97 3.71 2.39
C GLN A 116 6.82 4.98 2.53
N GLU A 117 6.93 5.52 3.74
CA GLU A 117 7.77 6.66 4.12
C GLU A 117 9.27 6.33 4.12
N TYR A 118 9.60 5.04 4.24
CA TYR A 118 10.96 4.49 4.25
C TYR A 118 11.09 3.47 3.11
N PHE A 119 10.60 3.84 1.93
CA PHE A 119 10.45 2.91 0.80
C PHE A 119 11.80 2.31 0.37
N ASP A 120 12.84 3.14 0.30
CA ASP A 120 14.17 2.70 -0.13
C ASP A 120 14.81 1.78 0.92
N GLU A 121 14.67 2.09 2.21
CA GLU A 121 15.10 1.25 3.32
C GLU A 121 14.36 -0.09 3.32
N SER A 122 13.05 -0.07 3.10
CA SER A 122 12.22 -1.27 3.01
C SER A 122 12.67 -2.19 1.87
N LEU A 123 13.05 -1.63 0.72
CA LEU A 123 13.62 -2.41 -0.38
C LEU A 123 14.94 -3.07 0.01
N ILE A 124 15.78 -2.42 0.81
CA ILE A 124 17.01 -3.04 1.34
C ILE A 124 16.69 -4.16 2.33
N VAL A 125 15.71 -3.97 3.22
CA VAL A 125 15.23 -5.04 4.12
C VAL A 125 14.81 -6.27 3.32
N PHE A 126 13.97 -6.09 2.29
CA PHE A 126 13.53 -7.21 1.45
C PHE A 126 14.67 -7.83 0.65
N LEU A 127 15.59 -7.01 0.15
CA LEU A 127 16.78 -7.49 -0.56
C LEU A 127 17.59 -8.44 0.32
N LEU A 128 17.90 -8.02 1.55
CA LEU A 128 18.68 -8.80 2.50
C LEU A 128 17.96 -10.09 2.88
N ALA A 129 16.68 -9.99 3.24
CA ALA A 129 15.94 -11.12 3.76
C ALA A 129 15.55 -12.17 2.70
N LEU A 130 15.28 -11.72 1.48
CA LEU A 130 14.83 -12.59 0.37
C LEU A 130 15.96 -12.93 -0.60
N ASN A 131 17.19 -12.47 -0.32
CA ASN A 131 18.36 -12.62 -1.17
C ASN A 131 18.10 -12.14 -2.61
N TRP A 132 17.40 -11.01 -2.75
CA TRP A 132 17.11 -10.43 -4.06
C TRP A 132 18.33 -9.71 -4.64
N ARG A 133 18.32 -9.52 -5.96
CA ARG A 133 19.19 -8.53 -6.60
C ARG A 133 18.69 -7.12 -6.29
N MET A 134 19.56 -6.12 -6.48
CA MET A 134 19.23 -4.72 -6.24
C MET A 134 17.94 -4.28 -6.98
N PRO A 135 16.86 -3.92 -6.27
CA PRO A 135 15.55 -3.64 -6.88
C PRO A 135 15.47 -2.19 -7.38
N LEU A 136 15.80 -1.98 -8.66
CA LEU A 136 15.69 -0.66 -9.29
C LEU A 136 14.23 -0.36 -9.68
N TYR A 137 13.79 0.89 -9.50
CA TYR A 137 12.39 1.24 -9.74
C TYR A 137 12.19 2.61 -10.43
N SER A 138 10.97 2.81 -10.96
CA SER A 138 10.48 4.10 -11.45
C SER A 138 9.17 4.43 -10.71
N SER A 139 8.94 5.71 -10.41
CA SER A 139 7.72 6.10 -9.72
C SER A 139 6.52 6.06 -10.67
N LYS A 140 5.47 5.32 -10.29
CA LYS A 140 4.17 5.29 -10.97
C LYS A 140 3.10 5.98 -10.14
N ASN A 141 1.92 6.20 -10.73
CA ASN A 141 0.75 6.79 -10.07
C ASN A 141 1.00 8.17 -9.42
N LYS A 142 1.88 8.97 -10.03
CA LYS A 142 2.14 10.34 -9.56
C LYS A 142 0.84 11.15 -9.55
N LYS A 143 0.61 11.86 -8.45
CA LYS A 143 -0.47 12.85 -8.33
C LYS A 143 -0.29 13.95 -9.36
N ASN A 144 -1.41 14.47 -9.87
CA ASN A 144 -1.41 15.63 -10.73
C ASN A 144 -1.15 16.88 -9.90
N THR A 145 0.05 17.45 -10.03
CA THR A 145 0.47 18.63 -9.26
C THR A 145 -0.33 19.89 -9.58
N SER A 146 -1.04 19.93 -10.71
CA SER A 146 -1.92 21.04 -11.07
C SER A 146 -3.31 20.98 -10.42
N LYS A 147 -3.70 19.82 -9.84
CA LYS A 147 -5.03 19.58 -9.28
C LYS A 147 -4.97 19.01 -7.87
N LEU A 148 -4.13 19.59 -7.02
CA LEU A 148 -3.98 19.12 -5.63
C LEU A 148 -5.20 19.49 -4.78
N ILE A 149 -5.76 18.50 -4.11
CA ILE A 149 -6.77 18.72 -3.07
C ILE A 149 -6.13 19.45 -1.89
N GLN A 150 -6.82 20.49 -1.40
CA GLN A 150 -6.46 21.14 -0.15
C GLN A 150 -7.15 20.44 1.03
N PHE A 151 -6.37 20.11 2.05
CA PHE A 151 -6.88 19.48 3.27
C PHE A 151 -6.81 20.47 4.43
N GLU A 152 -7.98 20.89 4.89
CA GLU A 152 -8.16 21.68 6.11
C GLU A 152 -8.05 20.82 7.37
N LYS A 153 -7.97 21.46 8.53
CA LYS A 153 -7.79 20.79 9.83
C LYS A 153 -8.92 19.81 10.15
N HIS A 154 -10.17 20.15 9.82
CA HIS A 154 -11.30 19.25 10.08
C HIS A 154 -11.25 18.01 9.18
N HIS A 155 -10.76 18.12 7.93
CA HIS A 155 -10.53 16.93 7.09
C HIS A 155 -9.50 16.00 7.74
N ILE A 156 -8.38 16.54 8.24
CA ILE A 156 -7.36 15.72 8.90
C ILE A 156 -7.90 15.05 10.17
N LYS A 157 -8.68 15.79 10.97
CA LYS A 157 -9.35 15.25 12.15
C LYS A 157 -10.29 14.09 11.78
N ARG A 158 -11.14 14.29 10.77
CA ARG A 158 -12.08 13.27 10.29
C ARG A 158 -11.35 12.02 9.79
N ILE A 159 -10.27 12.20 9.04
CA ILE A 159 -9.42 11.10 8.56
C ILE A 159 -8.84 10.32 9.75
N ALA A 160 -8.33 11.02 10.77
CA ALA A 160 -7.78 10.38 11.97
C ALA A 160 -8.86 9.59 12.74
N GLU A 161 -10.06 10.15 12.89
CA GLU A 161 -11.21 9.46 13.51
C GLU A 161 -11.59 8.18 12.78
N LEU A 162 -11.64 8.21 11.44
CA LEU A 162 -11.95 7.05 10.61
C LEU A 162 -10.86 5.97 10.65
N ASN A 163 -9.63 6.32 11.05
CA ASN A 163 -8.46 5.44 10.96
C ASN A 163 -7.77 5.25 12.32
N SER A 164 -8.49 5.37 13.44
CA SER A 164 -7.92 5.30 14.79
C SER A 164 -7.14 3.99 15.05
N THR A 165 -7.67 2.85 14.60
CA THR A 165 -7.00 1.55 14.73
C THR A 165 -5.77 1.47 13.84
N ASP A 166 -5.88 1.93 12.58
CA ASP A 166 -4.74 2.01 11.66
C ASP A 166 -3.62 2.89 12.23
N MET A 167 -3.95 3.97 12.96
CA MET A 167 -2.97 4.85 13.61
C MET A 167 -2.17 4.12 14.70
N GLU A 168 -2.84 3.30 15.52
CA GLU A 168 -2.15 2.48 16.54
C GLU A 168 -1.27 1.39 15.91
N VAL A 169 -1.81 0.67 14.92
CA VAL A 169 -1.05 -0.37 14.18
C VAL A 169 0.18 0.24 13.51
N TYR A 170 0.02 1.36 12.80
CA TYR A 170 1.14 2.03 12.14
C TYR A 170 2.17 2.55 13.13
N ARG A 171 1.76 3.11 14.28
CA ARG A 171 2.69 3.58 15.31
C ARG A 171 3.61 2.46 15.79
N LEU A 172 3.03 1.31 16.16
CA LEU A 172 3.79 0.16 16.66
C LEU A 172 4.67 -0.46 15.58
N ALA A 173 4.15 -0.62 14.36
CA ALA A 173 4.93 -1.12 13.25
C ALA A 173 6.09 -0.18 12.88
N LYS A 174 5.89 1.14 12.98
CA LYS A 174 6.95 2.14 12.78
C LYS A 174 8.02 2.06 13.86
N GLU A 175 7.65 1.88 15.12
CA GLU A 175 8.60 1.69 16.23
C GLU A 175 9.47 0.45 16.00
N GLN A 176 8.86 -0.69 15.64
CA GLN A 176 9.62 -1.91 15.33
C GLN A 176 10.51 -1.75 14.10
N PHE A 177 10.03 -1.08 13.05
CA PHE A 177 10.81 -0.81 11.85
C PHE A 177 12.01 0.11 12.15
N ALA A 178 11.82 1.13 12.99
CA ALA A 178 12.93 2.00 13.42
C ALA A 178 14.01 1.21 14.16
N CYS A 179 13.62 0.34 15.11
CA CYS A 179 14.55 -0.56 15.79
C CYS A 179 15.32 -1.46 14.81
N LEU A 180 14.66 -1.97 13.76
CA LEU A 180 15.32 -2.75 12.71
C LEU A 180 16.38 -1.91 11.96
N LEU A 181 16.06 -0.67 11.58
CA LEU A 181 17.00 0.21 10.86
C LEU A 181 18.21 0.63 11.70
N ASP A 182 18.04 0.68 13.02
CA ASP A 182 19.10 1.01 13.96
C ASP A 182 19.95 -0.21 14.35
N SER A 183 19.48 -1.42 14.07
CA SER A 183 20.21 -2.66 14.34
C SER A 183 21.41 -2.86 13.41
N GLU A 184 22.38 -3.67 13.85
CA GLU A 184 23.53 -4.07 13.03
C GLU A 184 23.15 -4.93 11.81
N ALA A 185 21.95 -5.51 11.82
CA ALA A 185 21.44 -6.30 10.70
C ALA A 185 21.12 -5.44 9.47
N PHE A 186 20.88 -4.13 9.65
CA PHE A 186 20.57 -3.24 8.54
C PHE A 186 21.83 -2.67 7.88
N ASP A 187 22.02 -3.02 6.61
CA ASP A 187 23.21 -2.61 5.83
C ASP A 187 23.07 -1.18 5.27
N LYS A 188 23.50 -0.20 6.09
CA LYS A 188 23.49 1.23 5.74
C LYS A 188 24.39 1.56 4.53
N GLU A 189 25.47 0.81 4.31
CA GLU A 189 26.36 1.01 3.16
C GLU A 189 25.71 0.52 1.86
N LYS A 190 24.97 -0.58 1.92
CA LYS A 190 24.18 -1.07 0.79
C LYS A 190 23.06 -0.09 0.41
N LEU A 191 22.41 0.55 1.39
CA LEU A 191 21.45 1.63 1.13
C LEU A 191 22.10 2.82 0.39
N LYS A 192 23.27 3.28 0.83
CA LYS A 192 24.01 4.36 0.13
C LYS A 192 24.31 3.99 -1.32
N ARG A 193 24.79 2.77 -1.57
CA ARG A 193 25.04 2.26 -2.92
C ARG A 193 23.76 2.19 -3.75
N PHE A 194 22.65 1.75 -3.14
CA PHE A 194 21.35 1.70 -3.80
C PHE A 194 20.90 3.08 -4.29
N HIS A 195 20.97 4.12 -3.45
CA HIS A 195 20.61 5.47 -3.85
C HIS A 195 21.42 5.96 -5.07
N GLN A 196 22.73 5.69 -5.10
CA GLN A 196 23.60 6.05 -6.23
C GLN A 196 23.20 5.35 -7.54
N ILE A 197 22.85 4.07 -7.47
CA ILE A 197 22.47 3.28 -8.65
C ILE A 197 21.06 3.63 -9.12
N ASN A 198 20.10 3.76 -8.20
CA ASN A 198 18.70 4.03 -8.52
C ASN A 198 18.52 5.40 -9.18
N ALA A 199 19.25 6.43 -8.70
CA ALA A 199 19.26 7.76 -9.32
C ALA A 199 19.64 7.71 -10.81
N ARG A 200 20.68 6.94 -11.16
CA ARG A 200 21.18 6.76 -12.54
C ARG A 200 20.24 5.89 -13.39
N SER A 201 19.66 4.85 -12.78
CA SER A 201 18.87 3.83 -13.49
C SER A 201 17.44 4.26 -13.78
N SER A 202 16.90 5.20 -12.99
CA SER A 202 15.54 5.72 -13.17
C SER A 202 15.29 6.31 -14.56
N PHE A 203 16.33 6.79 -15.25
CA PHE A 203 16.27 7.28 -16.63
C PHE A 203 16.15 6.13 -17.65
N VAL A 204 16.92 5.06 -17.47
CA VAL A 204 16.95 3.89 -18.36
C VAL A 204 15.63 3.11 -18.25
N ILE A 205 15.13 2.89 -17.04
CA ILE A 205 13.86 2.18 -16.80
C ILE A 205 12.69 2.94 -17.43
N LYS A 206 12.64 4.27 -17.29
CA LYS A 206 11.60 5.11 -17.93
C LYS A 206 11.58 4.95 -19.45
N ASN A 207 12.75 4.85 -20.08
CA ASN A 207 12.83 4.68 -21.53
C ASN A 207 12.42 3.26 -21.96
N GLY A 208 12.77 2.23 -21.20
CA GLY A 208 12.31 0.86 -21.45
C GLY A 208 10.80 0.67 -21.27
N GLU A 209 10.21 1.25 -20.22
CA GLU A 209 8.76 1.19 -19.99
C GLU A 209 7.96 1.96 -21.06
N ARG A 210 8.52 3.03 -21.63
CA ARG A 210 7.89 3.80 -22.72
C ARG A 210 7.79 2.96 -24.01
N ILE A 211 8.79 2.12 -24.28
CA ILE A 211 8.78 1.17 -25.41
C ILE A 211 7.74 0.07 -25.20
N ILE A 212 7.65 -0.48 -23.98
CA ILE A 212 6.66 -1.53 -23.64
C ILE A 212 5.22 -0.97 -23.58
N GLY A 213 5.05 0.29 -23.16
CA GLY A 213 3.75 0.97 -23.14
C GLY A 213 3.17 1.21 -24.55
N LEU A 214 4.04 1.39 -25.56
CA LEU A 214 3.63 1.48 -26.96
C LEU A 214 3.20 0.12 -27.51
N THR A 215 3.87 -0.96 -27.13
CA THR A 215 3.49 -2.31 -27.58
C THR A 215 2.21 -2.83 -26.91
N LYS A 216 1.95 -2.50 -25.64
CA LYS A 216 0.66 -2.84 -24.97
C LYS A 216 -0.56 -2.14 -25.58
N ARG A 217 -0.42 -0.92 -26.13
CA ARG A 217 -1.51 -0.28 -26.88
C ARG A 217 -1.84 -1.00 -28.19
N CYS A 218 -0.89 -1.76 -28.75
CA CYS A 218 -1.09 -2.53 -29.97
C CYS A 218 -1.64 -3.94 -29.71
N THR A 219 -1.53 -4.49 -28.49
CA THR A 219 -1.90 -5.88 -28.18
C THR A 219 -3.13 -6.03 -27.28
N GLY A 220 -3.86 -4.95 -27.00
CA GLY A 220 -5.04 -4.90 -26.12
C GLY A 220 -6.30 -5.69 -26.54
N ARG A 221 -6.17 -6.76 -27.33
CA ARG A 221 -7.30 -7.64 -27.74
C ARG A 221 -7.16 -9.12 -27.40
N LEU A 222 -6.09 -9.54 -26.72
CA LEU A 222 -5.91 -10.96 -26.40
C LEU A 222 -5.73 -11.11 -24.90
N PHE A 223 -6.83 -11.24 -24.17
CA PHE A 223 -7.00 -12.07 -22.95
C PHE A 223 -8.45 -11.91 -22.46
N ARG A 224 -9.38 -12.48 -23.22
CA ARG A 224 -10.67 -12.98 -22.72
C ARG A 224 -10.74 -14.45 -23.10
N SER A 225 -10.69 -15.33 -22.11
CA SER A 225 -10.93 -16.77 -22.21
C SER A 225 -10.76 -17.32 -20.78
N ALA A 226 -11.65 -18.12 -20.22
CA ALA A 226 -12.92 -18.69 -20.68
C ALA A 226 -13.76 -18.97 -19.42
#